data_AF-A0A957RHS2-F1
#
_entry.id   AF-A0A957RHS2-F1
#
_cell.length_a   1.000
_cell.length_b   1.000
_cell.length_c   1.000
_cell.angle_alpha   90.00
_cell.angle_beta   90.00
_cell.angle_gamma   90.00
#
_symmetry.space_group_name_H-M   'P 1'
#
loop_
_entity.id
_entity.type
_entity.pdbx_description
1 polymer ?
#
loop_
_entity_poly.entity_id
_entity_poly.type
_entity_poly.pdbx_seq_one_letter_code
_entity_poly.pdbx_strand_id
1 'polypeptide(L)' 'MNTYDRRAGELLALAIAEGIDLPMPVDEIIAWEDAGHAIDLVTGEILLNADSVRIAPTVAGEATAFLLELEEVTT' A
#
# COMPACT_ATOMS: atom_id res chain seq x y z
N MET A 1 -14.77 15.84 17.31
CA MET A 1 -14.46 14.40 17.47
C MET A 1 -13.13 14.20 16.77
N ASN A 2 -12.03 13.99 17.50
CA ASN A 2 -10.73 13.74 16.86
C ASN A 2 -10.74 12.26 16.46
N THR A 3 -11.39 11.97 15.35
CA THR A 3 -11.46 10.61 14.81
C THR A 3 -10.08 10.31 14.28
N TYR A 4 -9.29 9.60 15.06
CA TYR A 4 -8.02 9.04 14.60
C TYR A 4 -8.30 8.26 13.31
N ASP A 5 -7.76 8.73 12.18
CA ASP A 5 -7.87 7.98 10.93
C ASP A 5 -7.03 6.71 11.11
N ARG A 6 -7.71 5.56 11.15
CA ARG A 6 -7.06 4.25 11.27
C ARG A 6 -5.97 4.08 10.20
N ARG A 7 -6.17 4.62 9.00
CA ARG A 7 -5.19 4.56 7.90
C ARG A 7 -3.87 5.23 8.27
N ALA A 8 -3.90 6.30 9.06
CA ALA A 8 -2.68 6.96 9.50
C ALA A 8 -1.81 6.04 10.37
N GLY A 9 -2.44 5.27 11.26
CA GLY A 9 -1.74 4.26 12.07
C GLY A 9 -1.21 3.10 11.23
N GLU A 10 -1.98 2.67 10.24
CA GLU A 10 -1.60 1.58 9.33
C GLU A 10 -0.42 1.95 8.42
N LEU A 11 -0.43 3.17 7.86
CA LEU A 11 0.68 3.69 7.06
C LEU A 11 1.98 3.78 7.86
N LEU A 12 1.93 4.28 9.11
CA LEU A 12 3.10 4.33 9.98
C LEU A 12 3.58 2.94 10.38
N ALA A 13 2.67 2.02 10.69
CA ALA A 13 3.03 0.63 11.00
C ALA A 13 3.68 -0.06 9.81
N LEU A 14 3.17 0.17 8.60
CA LEU A 14 3.76 -0.35 7.36
C LEU A 14 5.16 0.22 7.14
N ALA A 15 5.35 1.54 7.28
CA ALA A 15 6.65 2.17 7.13
C ALA A 15 7.70 1.57 8.08
N ILE A 16 7.32 1.32 9.33
CA ILE A 16 8.17 0.65 10.32
C ILE A 16 8.47 -0.80 9.92
N ALA A 17 7.46 -1.55 9.47
CA ALA A 17 7.60 -2.95 9.10
C ALA A 17 8.52 -3.16 7.88
N GLU A 18 8.40 -2.28 6.89
CA GLU A 18 9.19 -2.29 5.65
C GLU A 18 10.55 -1.60 5.81
N GLY A 19 10.77 -0.89 6.92
CA GLY A 19 12.00 -0.13 7.17
C GLY A 19 12.19 1.06 6.22
N ILE A 20 11.08 1.68 5.80
CA ILE A 20 11.06 2.83 4.90
C ILE A 20 10.70 4.11 5.65
N ASP A 21 11.22 5.23 5.18
CA ASP A 21 10.73 6.55 5.57
C ASP A 21 9.60 6.96 4.62
N LEU A 22 8.49 7.47 5.17
CA LEU A 22 7.40 7.97 4.33
C LEU A 22 7.88 9.20 3.53
N PRO A 23 7.53 9.28 2.22
CA PRO A 23 8.06 10.30 1.32
C PRO A 23 7.46 11.69 1.58
N MET A 24 6.34 11.74 2.30
CA MET A 24 5.65 12.96 2.70
C MET A 24 4.83 12.70 3.98
N PRO A 25 4.29 13.76 4.63
CA PRO A 25 3.46 13.62 5.81
C PRO A 25 2.25 12.71 5.59
N VAL A 26 1.87 11.95 6.62
CA VAL A 26 0.76 10.97 6.56
C VAL A 26 -0.57 11.60 6.16
N ASP A 27 -0.83 12.82 6.64
CA ASP A 27 -2.03 13.59 6.30
C ASP A 27 -2.04 14.00 4.82
N GLU A 28 -0.88 14.27 4.24
CA GLU A 28 -0.74 14.55 2.81
C GLU A 28 -0.96 13.27 1.97
N ILE A 29 -0.40 12.13 2.39
CA ILE A 29 -0.60 10.83 1.73
C ILE A 29 -2.10 10.49 1.66
N ILE A 30 -2.79 10.60 2.79
CA ILE A 30 -4.23 10.32 2.86
C ILE A 30 -5.02 11.28 1.95
N ALA A 31 -4.64 12.55 1.89
CA ALA A 31 -5.32 13.52 1.01
C ALA A 31 -5.18 13.15 -0.47
N TRP A 32 -4.01 12.64 -0.89
CA TRP A 32 -3.80 12.12 -2.26
C TRP A 32 -4.62 10.85 -2.51
N GLU A 33 -4.63 9.91 -1.56
CA GLU A 33 -5.43 8.67 -1.67
C GLU A 33 -6.94 8.96 -1.74
N ASP A 34 -7.44 9.87 -0.91
CA ASP A 34 -8.85 10.30 -0.92
C ASP A 34 -9.24 11.02 -2.22
N ALA A 35 -8.27 11.63 -2.91
CA ALA A 35 -8.45 12.21 -4.23
C ALA A 35 -8.38 11.18 -5.38
N GLY A 36 -8.20 9.88 -5.08
CA GLY A 36 -8.16 8.79 -6.06
C GLY A 36 -6.77 8.54 -6.65
N HIS A 37 -5.73 9.08 -6.02
CA HIS A 37 -4.34 8.87 -6.43
C HIS A 37 -3.69 7.75 -5.61
N ALA A 38 -2.65 7.12 -6.16
CA ALA A 38 -1.81 6.20 -5.40
C ALA A 38 -0.41 6.80 -5.25
N ILE A 39 0.27 6.47 -4.15
CA ILE A 39 1.62 6.95 -3.86
C ILE A 39 2.55 5.75 -3.76
N ASP A 40 3.67 5.79 -4.48
CA ASP A 40 4.80 4.92 -4.22
C ASP A 40 5.50 5.40 -2.93
N LEU A 41 5.34 4.62 -1.86
CA LEU A 41 5.88 4.97 -0.53
C LEU A 41 7.41 4.89 -0.45
N VAL A 42 8.09 4.35 -1.46
CA VAL A 42 9.57 4.29 -1.51
C VAL A 42 10.13 5.47 -2.30
N THR A 43 9.50 5.82 -3.41
CA THR A 43 10.02 6.86 -4.32
C THR A 43 9.33 8.22 -4.16
N GLY A 44 8.14 8.25 -3.57
CA GLY A 44 7.27 9.42 -3.50
C GLY A 44 6.54 9.74 -4.81
N GLU A 45 6.61 8.86 -5.81
CA GLU A 45 5.89 9.07 -7.08
C GLU A 45 4.37 8.99 -6.87
N ILE A 46 3.65 9.96 -7.44
CA ILE A 46 2.18 10.03 -7.37
C ILE A 46 1.59 9.53 -8.68
N LEU A 47 0.89 8.41 -8.60
CA LEU A 47 0.14 7.81 -9.70
C LEU A 47 -1.25 8.43 -9.76
N LEU A 48 -1.47 9.28 -10.77
CA LEU A 48 -2.73 9.99 -10.94
C LEU A 48 -3.85 9.06 -11.42
N ASN A 49 -5.07 9.27 -10.90
CA ASN A 49 -6.27 8.47 -11.17
C ASN A 49 -6.06 6.95 -11.04
N ALA A 50 -5.36 6.51 -9.99
CA ALA A 50 -5.10 5.10 -9.72
C ALA A 50 -6.39 4.32 -9.40
N ASP A 51 -7.44 5.01 -8.96
CA ASP A 51 -8.81 4.49 -8.83
C ASP A 51 -9.38 3.93 -10.15
N SER A 52 -8.91 4.41 -11.31
CA SER A 52 -9.25 3.88 -12.64
C SER A 52 -8.41 2.66 -13.05
N VAL A 53 -7.33 2.36 -12.33
CA VAL A 53 -6.41 1.24 -12.61
C VAL A 53 -6.62 0.15 -11.57
N ARG A 54 -7.59 -0.74 -11.83
CA ARG A 54 -7.69 -2.01 -11.09
C ARG A 54 -6.65 -2.99 -11.63
N ILE A 55 -5.59 -3.20 -10.85
CA ILE A 55 -4.62 -4.25 -11.15
C ILE A 55 -5.15 -5.54 -10.55
N ALA A 56 -5.55 -6.48 -11.40
CA ALA A 56 -5.84 -7.85 -11.00
C ALA A 56 -4.62 -8.72 -11.33
N PRO A 57 -4.27 -9.70 -10.48
CA PRO A 57 -3.26 -10.67 -10.84
C PRO A 57 -3.65 -11.38 -12.14
N THR A 58 -2.66 -11.64 -12.98
CA THR A 58 -2.87 -12.54 -14.13
C THR A 58 -3.10 -13.96 -13.60
N VAL A 59 -3.60 -14.87 -14.43
CA VAL A 59 -3.69 -16.31 -14.06
C VAL A 59 -2.34 -16.84 -13.57
N ALA A 60 -1.23 -16.39 -14.15
CA ALA A 60 0.11 -16.73 -13.68
C ALA A 60 0.41 -16.11 -12.29
N GLY A 61 0.04 -14.85 -12.08
CA GLY A 61 0.20 -14.18 -10.79
C GLY A 61 -0.63 -14.82 -9.66
N GLU A 62 -1.86 -15.24 -9.95
CA GLU A 62 -2.70 -16.01 -9.01
C GLU A 62 -2.06 -17.36 -8.66
N ALA A 63 -1.56 -18.08 -9.66
CA ALA A 63 -0.88 -19.36 -9.44
C ALA A 63 0.41 -19.20 -8.63
N THR A 64 1.18 -18.13 -8.86
CA THR A 64 2.37 -17.81 -8.07
C THR A 64 2.00 -17.45 -6.63
N ALA A 65 0.98 -16.63 -6.41
CA ALA A 65 0.50 -16.30 -5.06
C ALA A 65 0.07 -17.55 -4.30
N PHE A 66 -0.68 -18.45 -4.96
CA PHE A 66 -1.09 -19.73 -4.38
C PHE A 66 0.10 -20.63 -4.01
N LEU A 67 1.13 -20.71 -4.87
CA LEU A 67 2.35 -21.48 -4.57
C LEU A 67 3.09 -20.89 -3.37
N LEU A 68 3.24 -19.56 -3.31
CA LEU A 68 3.92 -18.88 -2.21
C LEU A 68 3.18 -19.07 -0.87
N GLU A 69 1.84 -19.08 -0.88
CA GLU A 69 1.02 -19.37 0.30
C GLU A 69 1.21 -20.83 0.78
N LEU A 70 1.33 -21.78 -0.13
CA LEU A 70 1.64 -23.18 0.22
C LEU A 70 3.07 -23.37 0.72
N GLU A 71 3.99 -22.48 0.33
CA GLU A 71 5.41 -22.53 0.68
C GLU A 71 5.75 -21.83 2.02
N GLU A 72 4.76 -21.35 2.79
CA GLU A 72 4.96 -20.96 4.20
C GLU A 72 5.29 -22.19 5.07
N VAL A 73 6.57 -22.56 5.02
CA VAL A 73 7.42 -23.23 5.99
C VAL A 73 6.72 -24.17 6.97
N THR A 74 6.79 -25.47 6.66
CA THR A 74 7.05 -26.47 7.70
C THR A 74 8.53 -26.41 8.07
N THR A 75 8.85 -25.83 9.24
CA THR A 75 10.15 -25.99 9.93
C THR A 75 9.91 -25.91 11.43
#